data_AF-A0A1M5FLY2-F1
#
_entry.id   AF-A0A1M5FLY2-F1
#
_cell.length_a   1.000
_cell.length_b   1.000
_cell.length_c   1.000
_cell.angle_alpha   90.00
_cell.angle_beta   90.00
_cell.angle_gamma   90.00
#
_symmetry.space_group_name_H-M   'P 1'
#
loop_
_entity.id
_entity.type
_entity.pdbx_description
1 polymer ?
#
loop_
_entity_poly.entity_id
_entity_poly.type
_entity_poly.pdbx_seq_one_letter_code
_entity_poly.pdbx_strand_id
1 'polypeptide(L)'
;MPETFDIDAVRLSQARAAAKRSGRSLAEQIAYWIWLGQAVDESPEFDVKRLQTTLPENLTALESAVFLSYLEEATSHPTKEAEAFFEDRRRRGLGVGLDENGHLVRQKPAT
;
A
#
# COMPACT_ATOMS: atom_id res chain seq x y z
N MET A 1 36.49 -2.86 -5.36
CA MET A 1 36.15 -3.80 -4.27
C MET A 1 34.76 -3.39 -3.78
N PRO A 2 33.78 -4.31 -3.65
CA PRO A 2 32.51 -3.96 -3.02
C PRO A 2 32.79 -3.56 -1.57
N GLU A 3 32.18 -2.46 -1.14
CA GLU A 3 32.29 -1.94 0.22
C GLU A 3 31.27 -2.68 1.11
N THR A 4 31.73 -3.20 2.25
CA THR A 4 30.86 -3.90 3.19
C THR A 4 30.13 -2.86 4.03
N PHE A 5 28.80 -2.85 3.98
CA PHE A 5 27.97 -2.04 4.86
C PHE A 5 27.27 -2.95 5.88
N ASP A 6 27.26 -2.54 7.14
CA ASP A 6 26.57 -3.25 8.21
C ASP A 6 25.18 -2.63 8.44
N ILE A 7 24.14 -3.46 8.42
CA ILE A 7 22.78 -3.07 8.76
C ILE A 7 22.45 -3.76 10.07
N ASP A 8 22.10 -2.99 11.10
CA ASP A 8 21.72 -3.55 12.38
C ASP A 8 20.54 -4.52 12.26
N ALA A 9 20.48 -5.47 13.19
CA ALA A 9 19.51 -6.56 13.17
C ALA A 9 18.05 -6.07 13.16
N VAL A 10 17.77 -4.92 13.77
CA VAL A 10 16.41 -4.36 13.83
C VAL A 10 16.01 -3.84 12.45
N ARG A 11 16.86 -3.04 11.80
CA ARG A 11 16.61 -2.53 10.44
C ARG A 11 16.55 -3.66 9.42
N LEU A 12 17.38 -4.68 9.57
CA LEU A 12 17.32 -5.86 8.70
C LEU A 12 16.01 -6.64 8.88
N SER A 13 15.53 -6.80 10.12
CA SER A 13 14.23 -7.42 10.42
C SER A 13 13.07 -6.61 9.82
N GLN A 14 13.11 -5.29 9.93
CA GLN A 14 12.13 -4.39 9.34
C GLN A 14 12.12 -4.49 7.81
N ALA A 15 13.30 -4.53 7.17
CA ALA A 15 13.43 -4.69 5.72
C ALA A 15 12.82 -6.01 5.24
N ARG A 16 13.04 -7.10 5.98
CA ARG A 16 12.42 -8.41 5.67
C ARG A 16 10.90 -8.37 5.78
N ALA A 17 10.37 -7.75 6.82
CA ALA A 17 8.92 -7.63 7.00
C ALA A 17 8.30 -6.78 5.88
N ALA A 18 8.93 -5.68 5.50
CA ALA A 18 8.49 -4.81 4.42
C ALA A 18 8.57 -5.51 3.05
N ALA A 19 9.66 -6.23 2.78
CA ALA A 19 9.82 -7.02 1.56
C ALA A 19 8.70 -8.06 1.39
N LYS A 20 8.33 -8.74 2.49
CA LYS A 20 7.21 -9.70 2.49
C LYS A 20 5.86 -9.03 2.16
N ARG A 21 5.59 -7.84 2.71
CA ARG A 21 4.33 -7.11 2.44
C ARG A 21 4.28 -6.60 1.00
N SER A 22 5.40 -6.09 0.50
CA SER A 22 5.47 -5.48 -0.83
C SER A 22 5.72 -6.45 -1.98
N GLY A 23 5.93 -7.74 -1.70
CA GLY A 23 6.25 -8.75 -2.71
C GLY A 23 7.66 -8.62 -3.33
N ARG A 24 8.52 -7.75 -2.81
CA ARG A 24 9.90 -7.55 -3.27
C ARG A 24 10.87 -8.53 -2.61
N SER A 25 12.02 -8.76 -3.22
CA SER A 25 13.16 -9.37 -2.53
C SER A 25 13.72 -8.42 -1.47
N LEU A 26 14.47 -8.96 -0.51
CA LEU A 26 15.12 -8.15 0.53
C LEU A 26 16.06 -7.10 -0.07
N ALA A 27 16.82 -7.45 -1.11
CA ALA A 27 17.74 -6.54 -1.78
C ALA A 27 16.99 -5.39 -2.48
N GLU A 28 15.92 -5.70 -3.20
CA GLU A 28 15.06 -4.70 -3.84
C GLU A 28 14.39 -3.78 -2.82
N GLN A 29 13.95 -4.32 -1.68
CA GLN A 29 13.35 -3.52 -0.62
C GLN A 29 14.35 -2.54 0.01
N ILE A 30 15.60 -2.98 0.23
CA ILE A 30 16.67 -2.11 0.75
C ILE A 30 17.04 -1.05 -0.29
N ALA A 31 17.19 -1.45 -1.56
CA ALA A 31 17.49 -0.51 -2.65
C ALA A 31 16.38 0.55 -2.80
N TYR A 32 15.13 0.14 -2.66
CA TYR A 32 13.99 1.05 -2.67
C TYR A 32 14.04 2.08 -1.54
N TRP A 33 14.40 1.66 -0.32
CA TRP A 33 14.54 2.60 0.80
C TRP A 33 15.72 3.55 0.64
N ILE A 34 16.84 3.09 0.08
CA ILE A 34 17.98 3.96 -0.23
C ILE A 34 17.56 5.01 -1.26
N TRP A 35 16.93 4.58 -2.36
CA TRP A 35 16.42 5.49 -3.39
C TRP A 35 15.45 6.52 -2.81
N LEU A 36 14.52 6.06 -1.95
CA LEU A 36 13.57 6.95 -1.29
C LEU A 36 14.26 7.99 -0.40
N GLY A 37 15.27 7.58 0.38
CA GLY A 37 16.05 8.49 1.22
C GLY A 37 16.78 9.56 0.39
N GLN A 38 17.43 9.15 -0.71
CA GLN A 38 18.10 10.08 -1.61
C GLN A 38 17.12 11.07 -2.23
N ALA A 39 15.96 10.58 -2.66
CA ALA A 39 14.96 11.42 -3.29
C ALA A 39 14.34 12.44 -2.30
N VAL A 40 14.24 12.09 -1.02
CA VAL A 40 13.87 13.02 0.05
C VAL A 40 14.96 14.08 0.26
N ASP A 41 16.23 13.69 0.31
CA ASP A 41 17.35 14.61 0.50
C ASP A 41 17.50 15.60 -0.68
N GLU A 42 17.20 15.15 -1.90
CA GLU A 42 17.26 15.96 -3.13
C GLU A 42 16.06 16.89 -3.31
N SER A 43 14.99 16.71 -2.54
CA SER A 43 13.73 17.46 -2.69
C SER A 43 13.56 18.47 -1.55
N PRO A 44 14.01 19.73 -1.72
CA PRO A 44 13.89 20.77 -0.69
C PRO A 44 12.44 21.13 -0.32
N GLU A 45 11.47 20.69 -1.12
CA GLU A 45 10.03 20.92 -0.94
C GLU A 45 9.31 19.73 -0.26
N PHE A 46 10.01 18.62 0.02
CA PHE A 46 9.39 17.43 0.60
C PHE A 46 9.06 17.66 2.09
N ASP A 47 7.79 17.90 2.38
CA ASP A 47 7.25 18.01 3.74
C ASP A 47 6.29 16.84 4.03
N VAL A 48 6.71 15.95 4.93
CA VAL A 48 5.90 14.79 5.38
C VAL A 48 4.53 15.22 5.93
N LYS A 49 4.42 16.42 6.52
CA LYS A 49 3.15 16.94 7.02
C LYS A 49 2.20 17.35 5.89
N ARG A 50 2.73 17.78 4.75
CA ARG A 50 1.95 18.15 3.56
C ARG A 50 1.30 16.93 2.90
N LEU A 51 1.99 15.78 2.89
CA LEU A 51 1.45 14.50 2.39
C LEU A 51 0.23 14.00 3.18
N GLN A 52 0.12 14.35 4.47
CA GLN A 52 -0.96 13.88 5.34
C GLN A 52 -2.21 14.77 5.32
N THR A 53 -2.11 15.99 4.81
CA THR A 53 -3.14 17.03 5.01
C THR A 53 -3.78 17.55 3.73
N THR A 54 -3.24 17.21 2.56
CA THR A 54 -3.69 17.79 1.27
C THR A 54 -4.16 16.69 0.33
N LEU A 55 -5.36 16.84 -0.27
CA LEU A 55 -5.72 16.02 -1.43
C LEU A 55 -4.83 16.43 -2.63
N PRO A 56 -4.30 15.46 -3.40
CA PRO A 56 -3.10 15.64 -4.22
C PRO A 56 -3.42 16.28 -5.57
N GLU A 57 -3.61 17.60 -5.61
CA GLU A 57 -3.67 18.32 -6.89
C GLU A 57 -2.28 18.75 -7.38
N ASN A 58 -1.28 18.83 -6.48
CA ASN A 58 0.07 19.35 -6.79
C ASN A 58 1.18 18.54 -6.08
N LEU A 59 1.22 17.23 -6.31
CA LEU A 59 2.36 16.41 -5.91
C LEU A 59 3.42 16.42 -7.01
N THR A 60 4.69 16.49 -6.61
CA THR A 60 5.81 16.16 -7.49
C THR A 60 5.73 14.68 -7.92
N ALA A 61 6.50 14.29 -8.96
CA ALA A 61 6.53 12.91 -9.41
C ALA A 61 6.97 11.92 -8.31
N LEU A 62 7.93 12.34 -7.47
CA LEU A 62 8.38 11.57 -6.33
C LEU A 62 7.30 11.45 -5.25
N GLU A 63 6.71 12.57 -4.84
CA GLU A 63 5.64 12.58 -3.85
C GLU A 63 4.44 11.74 -4.31
N SER A 64 4.14 11.75 -5.62
CA SER A 64 3.10 10.91 -6.22
C SER A 64 3.42 9.42 -6.08
N ALA A 65 4.65 9.01 -6.38
CA ALA A 65 5.06 7.60 -6.25
C ALA A 65 5.00 7.11 -4.79
N VAL A 66 5.40 7.95 -3.85
CA VAL A 66 5.35 7.65 -2.40
C VAL A 66 3.92 7.61 -1.90
N PHE A 67 3.10 8.59 -2.28
CA PHE A 67 1.69 8.65 -1.93
C PHE A 67 0.93 7.44 -2.47
N LEU A 68 1.15 7.06 -3.74
CA LEU A 68 0.52 5.88 -4.33
C LEU A 68 0.95 4.59 -3.63
N SER A 69 2.23 4.44 -3.30
CA SER A 69 2.72 3.28 -2.54
C SER A 69 2.10 3.20 -1.14
N TYR A 70 1.95 4.34 -0.46
CA TYR A 70 1.29 4.40 0.85
C TYR A 70 -0.20 4.08 0.74
N LEU A 71 -0.88 4.64 -0.27
CA LEU A 71 -2.29 4.38 -0.52
C LEU A 71 -2.55 2.92 -0.86
N GLU A 72 -1.71 2.30 -1.68
CA GLU A 72 -1.76 0.87 -1.99
C GLU A 72 -1.62 0.02 -0.73
N GLU A 73 -0.60 0.25 0.10
CA GLU A 73 -0.42 -0.46 1.36
C GLU A 73 -1.63 -0.25 2.30
N ALA A 74 -2.11 0.99 2.43
CA ALA A 74 -3.23 1.34 3.31
C ALA A 74 -4.57 0.74 2.87
N THR A 75 -4.72 0.42 1.57
CA THR A 75 -5.93 -0.16 0.99
C THR A 75 -5.82 -1.65 0.67
N SER A 76 -4.63 -2.23 0.81
CA SER A 76 -4.35 -3.65 0.55
C SER A 76 -5.09 -4.59 1.50
N HIS A 77 -5.47 -4.10 2.68
CA HIS A 77 -6.18 -4.84 3.69
C HIS A 77 -7.48 -4.13 4.08
N PRO A 78 -8.63 -4.83 4.07
CA PRO A 78 -9.86 -4.27 4.58
C PRO A 78 -9.72 -4.00 6.08
N THR A 79 -10.29 -2.89 6.56
CA THR A 79 -10.39 -2.65 7.99
C THR A 79 -11.45 -3.58 8.60
N LYS A 80 -11.44 -3.76 9.93
CA LYS A 80 -12.45 -4.57 10.63
C LYS A 80 -13.87 -4.08 10.37
N GLU A 81 -14.04 -2.76 10.26
CA GLU A 81 -15.32 -2.14 9.96
C GLU A 81 -15.76 -2.45 8.53
N ALA A 82 -14.82 -2.43 7.57
CA ALA A 82 -15.08 -2.81 6.19
C ALA A 82 -15.44 -4.30 6.09
N GLU A 83 -14.71 -5.18 6.78
CA GLU A 83 -15.01 -6.61 6.86
C GLU A 83 -16.42 -6.86 7.40
N ALA A 84 -16.75 -6.28 8.57
CA ALA A 84 -18.07 -6.41 9.20
C ALA A 84 -19.20 -5.86 8.30
N PHE A 85 -18.97 -4.74 7.62
CA PHE A 85 -19.91 -4.17 6.67
C PHE A 85 -20.19 -5.13 5.51
N PHE A 86 -19.13 -5.67 4.89
CA PHE A 86 -19.28 -6.61 3.78
C PHE A 86 -19.83 -7.97 4.21
N GLU A 87 -19.57 -8.41 5.45
CA GLU A 87 -20.22 -9.59 6.05
C GLU A 87 -21.74 -9.40 6.19
N ASP A 88 -22.20 -8.27 6.76
CA ASP A 88 -23.64 -8.01 6.88
C ASP A 88 -24.31 -7.94 5.50
N ARG A 89 -23.66 -7.30 4.52
CA ARG A 89 -24.16 -7.25 3.14
C ARG A 89 -24.31 -8.65 2.54
N ARG A 90 -23.32 -9.53 2.73
CA ARG A 90 -23.38 -10.91 2.24
C ARG A 90 -24.52 -11.68 2.91
N ARG A 91 -24.64 -11.59 4.24
CA ARG A 91 -25.72 -12.21 5.01
C ARG A 91 -27.10 -11.82 4.49
N ARG A 92 -27.29 -10.54 4.16
CA ARG A 92 -28.56 -9.98 3.66
C ARG A 92 -28.81 -10.22 2.17
N GLY A 93 -27.89 -10.83 1.44
CA GLY A 93 -28.03 -11.02 -0.01
C GLY A 93 -27.98 -9.71 -0.80
N LEU A 94 -27.23 -8.71 -0.32
CA LEU A 94 -27.14 -7.40 -0.98
C LEU A 94 -25.99 -7.32 -1.99
N GLY A 95 -25.32 -8.44 -2.29
CA GLY A 95 -24.31 -8.51 -3.33
C GLY A 95 -24.92 -8.38 -4.73
N VAL A 96 -24.19 -7.74 -5.63
CA VAL A 96 -24.48 -7.68 -7.06
C VAL A 96 -23.19 -7.98 -7.83
N GLY A 97 -23.30 -8.72 -8.92
CA GLY A 97 -22.17 -9.08 -9.77
C GLY A 97 -22.63 -9.33 -11.20
N LEU A 98 -21.70 -9.79 -12.02
CA LEU A 98 -21.96 -10.22 -13.39
C LEU A 98 -21.82 -11.74 -13.46
N ASP A 99 -22.68 -12.40 -14.24
CA ASP A 99 -22.48 -13.80 -14.63
C ASP A 99 -21.47 -13.92 -15.78
N GLU A 100 -21.20 -15.15 -16.21
CA GLU A 100 -20.27 -15.46 -17.30
C GLU A 100 -20.64 -14.81 -18.64
N ASN A 101 -21.90 -14.40 -18.80
CA ASN A 101 -22.41 -13.75 -20.01
C ASN A 101 -22.51 -12.22 -19.85
N GLY A 102 -22.07 -11.68 -18.70
CA GLY A 102 -22.14 -10.25 -18.39
C GLY A 102 -23.52 -9.78 -17.92
N HIS A 103 -24.44 -10.67 -17.56
CA HIS A 103 -25.72 -10.27 -17.00
C HIS A 103 -25.61 -9.97 -15.51
N LEU A 104 -26.35 -8.95 -15.07
CA LEU A 104 -26.45 -8.62 -13.64
C LEU A 104 -27.11 -9.75 -12.86
N VAL A 105 -26.39 -10.29 -11.88
CA VAL A 105 -26.89 -11.26 -10.91
C VAL A 105 -26.85 -10.67 -9.51
N ARG A 106 -27.82 -11.04 -8.68
CA ARG A 106 -27.90 -10.61 -7.28
C ARG A 106 -27.65 -11.79 -6.35
N GLN A 107 -26.92 -11.53 -5.27
CA GLN A 107 -26.67 -12.51 -4.22
C GLN A 107 -27.99 -12.88 -3.53
N LYS A 108 -28.14 -14.14 -3.17
CA LYS A 108 -29.28 -14.59 -2.35
C LYS A 108 -28.93 -14.44 -0.86
N PRO A 109 -29.90 -14.16 0.02
CA PRO A 109 -29.67 -14.17 1.47
C PRO A 109 -29.06 -15.50 1.92
N ALA A 110 -28.13 -15.47 2.86
CA ALA A 110 -27.64 -16.69 3.48
C ALA A 110 -28.80 -17.32 4.27
N THR A 111 -29.04 -18.62 4.05
CA THR A 111 -30.10 -19.38 4.72
C THR A 111 -29.73 -19.65 6.17
#